data_AF-F1LGV8-F1
#
_entry.id   AF-F1LGV8-F1
#
_cell.length_a   1.000
_cell.length_b   1.000
_cell.length_c   1.000
_cell.angle_alpha   90.00
_cell.angle_beta   90.00
_cell.angle_gamma   90.00
#
_symmetry.space_group_name_H-M   'P 1'
#
loop_
_entity.id
_entity.type
_entity.pdbx_description
1 polymer ?
#
loop_
_entity_poly.entity_id
_entity_poly.type
_entity_poly.pdbx_seq_one_letter_code
_entity_poly.pdbx_strand_id
1 'polypeptide(L)'
;MESVSGTQPIRCDVVVIGAGISGLIAAREIRTKCPHLNVKIVEAKNRVGGRTLTTTLKAANGNDQWDLGGQWVGLTQTYIIELLKELAIETCQQYDDGTKFIQAGCLDIRPYSALYPSARDFKRYSIWEIIDFLLTYSKIERLIQQIDVSDPYSHPEAISWDRDNIR
;
A
#
# COMPACT_ATOMS: atom_id res chain seq x y z
N MET A 1 7.15 25.68 46.17
CA MET A 1 7.96 25.38 44.97
C MET A 1 8.06 23.87 44.90
N GLU A 2 7.11 23.23 44.21
CA GLU A 2 7.14 21.78 44.00
C GLU A 2 8.23 21.45 42.98
N SER A 3 9.17 20.61 43.39
CA SER A 3 10.22 20.11 42.52
C SER A 3 9.60 19.24 41.44
N VAL A 4 9.63 19.71 40.18
CA VAL A 4 9.37 18.86 39.02
C VAL A 4 10.43 17.76 39.06
N SER A 5 10.02 16.54 39.40
CA SER A 5 10.89 15.36 39.36
C SER A 5 11.38 15.21 37.93
N GLY A 6 12.65 15.55 37.68
CA GLY A 6 13.25 15.46 36.36
C GLY A 6 13.13 14.04 35.82
N THR A 7 12.44 13.89 34.69
CA THR A 7 12.45 12.66 33.91
C THR A 7 13.89 12.30 33.58
N GLN A 8 14.39 11.19 34.13
CA GLN A 8 15.69 10.66 33.77
C GLN A 8 15.71 10.41 32.26
N PRO A 9 16.76 10.85 31.54
CA PRO A 9 16.84 10.66 30.10
C PRO A 9 16.87 9.16 29.79
N ILE A 10 15.96 8.71 28.93
CA ILE A 10 15.93 7.34 28.44
C ILE A 10 17.18 7.15 27.57
N ARG A 11 18.09 6.26 27.99
CA ARG A 11 19.27 5.89 27.20
C ARG A 11 18.92 4.79 26.19
N CYS A 12 19.37 4.96 24.95
CA CYS A 12 19.29 3.97 23.87
C CYS A 12 20.42 4.19 22.86
N ASP A 13 20.83 3.12 22.17
CA ASP A 13 21.81 3.21 21.08
C ASP A 13 21.13 3.56 19.76
N VAL A 14 19.89 3.07 19.57
CA VAL A 14 19.06 3.35 18.40
C VAL A 14 17.65 3.70 18.82
N VAL A 15 17.13 4.78 18.25
CA VAL A 15 15.71 5.15 18.35
C VAL A 15 15.04 5.01 16.98
N VAL A 16 13.95 4.26 16.92
CA VAL A 16 13.08 4.15 15.75
C VAL A 16 11.85 5.01 15.98
N ILE A 17 11.60 5.98 15.10
CA ILE A 17 10.45 6.87 15.19
C ILE A 17 9.33 6.30 14.31
N GLY A 18 8.23 5.88 14.94
CA GLY A 18 7.07 5.26 14.32
C GLY A 18 7.07 3.73 14.45
N ALA A 19 6.01 3.18 15.04
CA ALA A 19 5.74 1.75 15.17
C ALA A 19 4.78 1.23 14.09
N GLY A 20 4.91 1.74 12.86
CA GLY A 20 4.33 1.10 11.67
C GLY A 20 5.13 -0.13 11.23
N ILE A 21 4.66 -0.85 10.21
CA ILE A 21 5.34 -2.07 9.69
C ILE A 21 6.84 -1.82 9.43
N SER A 22 7.19 -0.74 8.74
CA SER A 22 8.60 -0.41 8.43
C SER A 22 9.46 -0.23 9.69
N GLY A 23 8.99 0.54 10.68
CA GLY A 23 9.73 0.76 11.92
C GLY A 23 9.84 -0.49 12.78
N LEU A 24 8.78 -1.29 12.86
CA LEU A 24 8.80 -2.57 13.57
C LEU A 24 9.78 -3.57 12.92
N ILE A 25 9.82 -3.63 11.59
CA ILE A 25 10.78 -4.46 10.87
C ILE A 25 12.20 -3.96 11.05
N ALA A 26 12.46 -2.66 10.97
CA ALA A 26 13.78 -2.10 11.23
C ALA A 26 14.27 -2.44 12.66
N ALA A 27 13.42 -2.24 13.67
CA ALA A 27 13.75 -2.58 15.05
C ALA A 27 13.97 -4.09 15.24
N ARG A 28 13.17 -4.94 14.58
CA ARG A 28 13.34 -6.40 14.58
C ARG A 28 14.69 -6.79 13.98
N GLU A 29 15.04 -6.25 12.81
CA GLU A 29 16.29 -6.54 12.10
C GLU A 29 17.52 -6.11 12.90
N ILE A 30 17.51 -4.92 13.49
CA ILE A 30 18.62 -4.44 14.33
C ILE A 30 18.77 -5.34 15.55
N ARG A 31 17.67 -5.69 16.23
CA ARG A 31 17.72 -6.56 17.41
C ARG A 31 18.26 -7.96 17.07
N THR A 32 17.92 -8.49 15.89
CA THR A 32 18.42 -9.79 15.43
C THR A 32 19.90 -9.75 15.06
N LYS A 33 20.34 -8.72 14.32
CA LYS A 33 21.72 -8.63 13.80
C LYS A 33 22.71 -8.05 14.80
N CYS A 34 22.25 -7.20 15.72
CA CYS A 34 23.05 -6.48 16.69
C CYS A 34 22.40 -6.53 18.09
N PRO A 35 22.33 -7.72 18.72
CA PRO A 35 21.59 -7.92 19.99
C PRO A 35 22.13 -7.11 21.18
N HIS A 36 23.33 -6.56 21.06
CA HIS A 36 23.95 -5.70 22.07
C HIS A 36 23.46 -4.25 22.02
N LEU A 37 22.81 -3.82 20.93
CA LEU A 37 22.27 -2.46 20.83
C LEU A 37 20.91 -2.37 21.52
N ASN A 38 20.77 -1.38 22.41
CA ASN A 38 19.52 -1.03 23.05
C ASN A 38 18.66 -0.20 22.10
N VAL A 39 17.72 -0.88 21.43
CA VAL A 39 16.76 -0.28 20.48
C VAL A 39 15.49 0.15 21.23
N LYS A 40 15.07 1.40 21.02
CA LYS A 40 13.76 1.92 21.49
C LYS A 40 12.91 2.34 20.29
N ILE A 41 11.60 2.18 20.42
CA ILE A 41 10.62 2.63 19.43
C ILE A 41 9.74 3.70 20.08
N VAL A 42 9.55 4.82 19.39
CA VAL A 42 8.65 5.89 19.82
C VAL A 42 7.50 5.96 18.83
N GLU A 43 6.27 5.79 19.32
CA GLU A 43 5.05 5.86 18.51
C GLU A 43 4.17 7.00 19.01
N ALA A 44 3.63 7.78 18.08
CA ALA A 44 2.79 8.92 18.41
C ALA A 44 1.38 8.49 18.84
N LYS A 45 0.88 7.36 18.32
CA LYS A 45 -0.41 6.79 18.68
C LYS A 45 -0.33 5.89 19.91
N ASN A 46 -1.48 5.59 20.48
CA ASN A 46 -1.64 4.58 21.54
C ASN A 46 -1.66 3.12 21.00
N ARG A 47 -1.24 2.91 19.75
CA ARG A 47 -1.23 1.60 19.07
C ARG A 47 -0.10 1.54 18.06
N VAL A 48 0.33 0.32 17.76
CA VAL A 48 1.24 0.04 16.64
C VAL A 48 0.47 -0.14 15.32
N GLY A 49 1.19 -0.39 14.23
CA GLY A 49 0.65 -0.68 12.89
C GLY A 49 0.62 0.53 11.95
N GLY A 50 0.55 1.75 12.49
CA GLY A 50 0.60 2.97 11.68
C GLY A 50 -0.61 3.07 10.72
N ARG A 51 -0.34 2.84 9.42
CA ARG A 51 -1.36 2.83 8.34
C ARG A 51 -2.13 1.51 8.24
N THR A 52 -1.75 0.48 8.99
CA THR A 52 -2.59 -0.70 9.20
C THR A 52 -3.36 -0.57 10.50
N LEU A 53 -4.63 -1.01 10.49
CA LEU A 53 -5.52 -1.00 11.64
C LEU A 53 -6.61 -2.04 11.42
N THR A 54 -6.57 -3.11 12.20
CA THR A 54 -7.66 -4.08 12.29
C THR A 54 -8.53 -3.73 13.50
N THR A 55 -9.84 -3.67 13.32
CA THR A 55 -10.80 -3.38 14.39
C THR A 55 -11.95 -4.36 14.37
N THR A 56 -12.49 -4.66 15.55
CA THR A 56 -13.71 -5.43 15.68
C THR A 56 -14.91 -4.54 15.36
N LEU A 57 -15.74 -4.91 14.38
CA LEU A 57 -17.02 -4.26 14.07
C LEU A 57 -18.18 -5.25 14.24
N LYS A 58 -19.38 -4.71 14.48
CA LYS A 58 -20.62 -5.52 14.48
C LYS A 58 -21.01 -5.85 13.04
N ALA A 59 -21.10 -7.13 12.73
CA ALA A 59 -21.52 -7.69 11.47
C ALA A 59 -22.86 -8.44 11.61
N ALA A 60 -23.40 -8.95 10.50
CA ALA A 60 -24.68 -9.66 10.48
C ALA A 60 -24.71 -10.89 11.41
N ASN A 61 -23.56 -11.58 11.57
CA ASN A 61 -23.44 -12.81 12.35
C ASN A 61 -22.73 -12.62 13.70
N GLY A 62 -22.68 -11.38 14.23
CA GLY A 62 -22.01 -11.07 15.49
C GLY A 62 -20.94 -10.00 15.33
N ASN A 63 -19.74 -10.24 15.85
CA ASN A 63 -18.60 -9.35 15.70
C ASN A 63 -17.60 -9.96 14.72
N ASP A 64 -16.98 -9.12 13.89
CA ASP A 64 -15.98 -9.53 12.91
C ASP A 64 -14.80 -8.55 12.88
N GLN A 65 -13.64 -8.97 12.37
CA GLN A 65 -12.43 -8.16 12.24
C GLN A 65 -12.39 -7.46 10.88
N TRP A 66 -12.18 -6.15 10.88
CA TRP A 66 -12.15 -5.31 9.68
C TRP A 66 -10.89 -4.49 9.62
N ASP A 67 -10.21 -4.53 8.47
CA ASP A 67 -9.08 -3.65 8.21
C ASP A 67 -9.57 -2.27 7.75
N LEU A 68 -9.26 -1.24 8.54
CA LEU A 68 -9.54 0.16 8.25
C LEU A 68 -8.30 0.89 7.70
N GLY A 69 -7.34 0.13 7.17
CA GLY A 69 -6.06 0.61 6.67
C GLY A 69 -5.56 -0.23 5.50
N GLY A 70 -4.24 -0.39 5.37
CA GLY A 70 -3.67 -1.31 4.39
C GLY A 70 -4.15 -2.75 4.63
N GLN A 71 -4.77 -3.36 3.62
CA GLN A 71 -5.46 -4.66 3.73
C GLN A 71 -4.99 -5.67 2.66
N TRP A 72 -4.68 -5.22 1.44
CA TRP A 72 -4.35 -6.11 0.33
C TRP A 72 -2.85 -6.34 0.17
N VAL A 73 -2.50 -7.59 -0.09
CA VAL A 73 -1.17 -8.01 -0.54
C VAL A 73 -1.27 -8.75 -1.87
N GLY A 74 -0.26 -8.58 -2.73
CA GLY A 74 -0.19 -9.21 -4.05
C GLY A 74 0.95 -10.22 -4.17
N LEU A 75 0.85 -11.14 -5.13
CA LEU A 75 1.84 -12.21 -5.33
C LEU A 75 3.26 -11.69 -5.61
N THR A 76 3.39 -10.52 -6.23
CA THR A 76 4.69 -9.89 -6.52
C THR A 76 5.32 -9.20 -5.30
N GLN A 77 4.59 -9.07 -4.19
CA GLN A 77 5.06 -8.43 -2.96
C GLN A 77 5.72 -9.46 -2.03
N THR A 78 6.86 -10.01 -2.47
CA THR A 78 7.50 -11.17 -1.83
C THR A 78 7.83 -10.96 -0.35
N TYR A 79 8.38 -9.79 0.03
CA TYR A 79 8.80 -9.51 1.40
C TYR A 79 7.66 -9.58 2.42
N ILE A 80 6.49 -9.01 2.10
CA ILE A 80 5.34 -9.06 3.03
C ILE A 80 4.73 -10.45 3.07
N ILE A 81 4.71 -11.17 1.94
CA ILE A 81 4.22 -12.56 1.88
C ILE A 81 5.09 -13.50 2.72
N GLU A 82 6.42 -13.35 2.67
CA GLU A 82 7.34 -14.09 3.53
C GLU A 82 7.13 -13.77 5.00
N LEU A 83 6.99 -12.48 5.34
CA LEU A 83 6.71 -12.04 6.71
C LEU A 83 5.39 -12.63 7.26
N LEU A 84 4.33 -12.67 6.46
CA LEU A 84 3.05 -13.27 6.87
C LEU A 84 3.22 -14.76 7.19
N LYS A 85 4.02 -15.49 6.41
CA LYS A 85 4.34 -16.91 6.68
C LYS A 85 5.14 -17.07 7.97
N GLU A 86 6.17 -16.24 8.20
CA GLU A 86 6.96 -16.24 9.44
C GLU A 86 6.09 -16.04 10.68
N LEU A 87 5.10 -15.15 10.58
CA LEU A 87 4.18 -14.81 11.67
C LEU A 87 2.96 -15.73 11.76
N ALA A 88 2.87 -16.76 10.90
CA ALA A 88 1.72 -17.64 10.77
C ALA A 88 0.38 -16.89 10.60
N ILE A 89 0.40 -15.81 9.82
CA ILE A 89 -0.78 -15.03 9.45
C ILE A 89 -1.32 -15.55 8.12
N GLU A 90 -2.59 -15.97 8.13
CA GLU A 90 -3.27 -16.47 6.94
C GLU A 90 -3.72 -15.32 6.03
N THR A 91 -3.74 -15.58 4.73
CA THR A 91 -4.33 -14.69 3.71
C THR A 91 -5.59 -15.34 3.15
N CYS A 92 -6.64 -14.56 2.92
CA CYS A 92 -7.79 -14.98 2.13
C CYS A 92 -7.71 -14.39 0.73
N GLN A 93 -8.27 -15.09 -0.27
CA GLN A 93 -8.45 -14.48 -1.58
C GLN A 93 -9.58 -13.46 -1.53
N GLN A 94 -9.37 -12.32 -2.17
CA GLN A 94 -10.44 -11.35 -2.36
C GLN A 94 -11.57 -12.01 -3.14
N TYR A 95 -12.78 -11.95 -2.59
CA TYR A 95 -13.97 -12.42 -3.29
C TYR A 95 -14.17 -11.59 -4.57
N ASP A 96 -13.98 -12.21 -5.73
CA ASP A 96 -14.09 -11.57 -7.04
C ASP A 96 -15.03 -12.32 -8.01
N ASP A 97 -15.78 -13.29 -7.49
CA ASP A 97 -16.82 -14.02 -8.22
C ASP A 97 -18.02 -13.12 -8.55
N GLY A 98 -18.63 -13.36 -9.70
CA GLY A 98 -19.72 -12.58 -10.25
C GLY A 98 -19.35 -11.65 -11.40
N THR A 99 -20.29 -10.79 -11.78
CA THR A 99 -20.11 -9.83 -12.90
C THR A 99 -19.49 -8.53 -12.38
N LYS A 100 -18.35 -8.14 -12.96
CA LYS A 100 -17.69 -6.87 -12.64
C LYS A 100 -18.32 -5.76 -13.49
N PHE A 101 -18.42 -4.55 -12.95
CA PHE A 101 -19.05 -3.42 -13.63
C PHE A 101 -18.11 -2.23 -13.68
N ILE A 102 -18.17 -1.48 -14.78
CA ILE A 102 -17.40 -0.25 -14.98
C ILE A 102 -18.34 0.85 -15.48
N GLN A 103 -18.12 2.05 -14.96
CA GLN A 103 -18.75 3.28 -15.41
C GLN A 103 -17.64 4.27 -15.77
N ALA A 104 -17.47 4.57 -17.05
CA ALA A 104 -16.40 5.43 -17.55
C ALA A 104 -16.90 6.28 -18.73
N GLY A 105 -16.59 7.57 -18.72
CA GLY A 105 -16.91 8.52 -19.81
C GLY A 105 -18.39 8.86 -20.00
N CYS A 106 -19.32 8.11 -19.41
CA CYS A 106 -20.75 8.30 -19.51
C CYS A 106 -21.49 7.77 -18.27
N LEU A 107 -22.81 7.95 -18.23
CA LEU A 107 -23.65 7.45 -17.13
C LEU A 107 -23.97 5.95 -17.24
N ASP A 108 -23.56 5.30 -18.33
CA ASP A 108 -23.85 3.88 -18.53
C ASP A 108 -22.93 3.01 -17.67
N ILE A 109 -23.53 2.02 -17.01
CA ILE A 109 -22.81 0.97 -16.28
C ILE A 109 -22.71 -0.25 -17.19
N ARG A 110 -21.48 -0.69 -17.48
CA ARG A 110 -21.20 -1.77 -18.42
C ARG A 110 -20.57 -2.96 -17.69
N PRO A 111 -21.06 -4.19 -17.88
CA PRO A 111 -20.41 -5.37 -17.31
C PRO A 111 -19.12 -5.72 -18.07
N TYR A 112 -18.13 -6.30 -17.37
CA TYR A 112 -16.91 -6.87 -17.93
C TYR A 112 -16.47 -8.13 -17.16
N SER A 113 -15.68 -8.99 -17.78
CA SER A 113 -15.40 -10.35 -17.26
C SER A 113 -13.93 -10.64 -16.97
N ALA A 114 -13.02 -9.72 -17.27
CA ALA A 114 -11.58 -9.88 -17.04
C ALA A 114 -11.06 -8.88 -15.98
N LEU A 115 -9.75 -8.86 -15.73
CA LEU A 115 -9.10 -7.86 -14.85
C LEU A 115 -9.22 -6.43 -15.42
N TYR A 116 -9.25 -6.33 -16.74
CA TYR A 116 -9.44 -5.11 -17.52
C TYR A 116 -10.42 -5.40 -18.67
N PRO A 117 -11.10 -4.39 -19.24
CA PRO A 117 -11.95 -4.58 -20.41
C PRO A 117 -11.19 -5.33 -21.51
N SER A 118 -11.68 -6.51 -21.85
CA SER A 118 -11.08 -7.37 -22.86
C SER A 118 -11.55 -6.98 -24.27
N ALA A 119 -10.94 -7.55 -25.31
CA ALA A 119 -11.41 -7.38 -26.69
C ALA A 119 -12.89 -7.79 -26.89
N ARG A 120 -13.43 -8.66 -26.01
CA ARG A 120 -14.87 -9.02 -26.01
C ARG A 120 -15.74 -7.91 -25.44
N ASP A 121 -15.22 -7.15 -24.47
CA ASP A 121 -15.91 -6.02 -23.84
C ASP A 121 -15.88 -4.77 -24.74
N PHE A 122 -14.85 -4.61 -25.57
CA PHE A 122 -14.71 -3.52 -26.55
C PHE A 122 -15.89 -3.38 -27.52
N LYS A 123 -16.64 -4.44 -27.81
CA LYS A 123 -17.87 -4.34 -28.61
C LYS A 123 -18.95 -3.44 -27.97
N ARG A 124 -18.85 -3.18 -26.66
CA ARG A 124 -19.77 -2.33 -25.88
C ARG A 124 -19.31 -0.88 -25.79
N TYR A 125 -18.15 -0.56 -26.38
CA TYR A 125 -17.57 0.78 -26.40
C TYR A 125 -17.54 1.31 -27.82
N SER A 126 -17.62 2.62 -27.94
CA SER A 126 -17.31 3.34 -29.16
C SER A 126 -15.86 3.10 -29.55
N ILE A 127 -15.59 3.04 -30.86
CA ILE A 127 -14.21 2.91 -31.37
C ILE A 127 -13.30 4.03 -30.86
N TRP A 128 -13.86 5.22 -30.62
CA TRP A 128 -13.11 6.36 -30.10
C TRP A 128 -12.69 6.18 -28.64
N GLU A 129 -13.55 5.60 -27.79
CA GLU A 129 -13.22 5.29 -26.39
C GLU A 129 -12.09 4.24 -26.33
N ILE A 130 -12.13 3.25 -27.23
CA ILE A 130 -11.09 2.22 -27.31
C ILE A 130 -9.77 2.82 -27.76
N ILE A 131 -9.77 3.64 -28.81
CA ILE A 131 -8.56 4.29 -29.32
C ILE A 131 -7.94 5.18 -28.23
N ASP A 132 -8.74 6.02 -27.58
CA ASP A 132 -8.28 6.90 -26.50
C ASP A 132 -7.66 6.11 -25.34
N PHE A 133 -8.34 5.05 -24.89
CA PHE A 133 -7.82 4.16 -23.86
C PHE A 133 -6.48 3.52 -24.26
N LEU A 134 -6.39 2.96 -25.47
CA LEU A 134 -5.17 2.28 -25.94
C LEU A 134 -3.99 3.25 -26.11
N LEU A 135 -4.24 4.45 -26.63
CA LEU A 135 -3.22 5.50 -26.77
C LEU A 135 -2.74 5.97 -25.40
N THR A 136 -3.65 6.20 -24.46
CA THR A 136 -3.34 6.61 -23.09
C THR A 136 -2.56 5.53 -22.36
N TYR A 137 -3.04 4.28 -22.40
CA TYR A 137 -2.35 3.14 -21.80
C TYR A 137 -0.93 2.99 -22.36
N SER A 138 -0.80 2.99 -23.69
CA SER A 138 0.50 2.86 -24.35
C SER A 138 1.46 4.01 -24.02
N LYS A 139 0.93 5.23 -23.88
CA LYS A 139 1.71 6.40 -23.45
C LYS A 139 2.19 6.23 -22.01
N ILE A 140 1.32 5.83 -21.09
CA ILE A 140 1.68 5.61 -19.67
C ILE A 140 2.75 4.51 -19.56
N GLU A 141 2.54 3.36 -20.21
CA GLU A 141 3.52 2.26 -20.20
C GLU A 141 4.89 2.71 -20.73
N ARG A 142 4.92 3.49 -21.81
CA ARG A 142 6.16 4.04 -22.35
C ARG A 142 6.85 4.98 -21.36
N LEU A 143 6.10 5.79 -20.60
CA LEU A 143 6.67 6.67 -19.58
C LEU A 143 7.22 5.87 -18.41
N ILE A 144 6.47 4.87 -17.92
CA ILE A 144 6.90 3.99 -16.82
C ILE A 144 8.23 3.30 -17.17
N GLN A 145 8.37 2.80 -18.39
CA GLN A 145 9.59 2.09 -18.83
C GLN A 145 10.86 2.97 -18.88
N GLN A 146 10.72 4.29 -18.87
CA GLN A 146 11.85 5.22 -18.89
C GLN A 146 12.35 5.59 -17.49
N ILE A 147 11.58 5.31 -16.44
CA ILE A 147 11.90 5.73 -15.07
C ILE A 147 12.66 4.62 -14.34
N ASP A 148 13.84 4.94 -13.81
CA ASP A 148 14.53 4.06 -12.86
C ASP A 148 13.75 4.05 -11.54
N VAL A 149 13.34 2.85 -11.11
CA VAL A 149 12.59 2.63 -9.87
C VAL A 149 13.42 3.00 -8.63
N SER A 150 14.75 2.86 -8.70
CA SER A 150 15.66 3.14 -7.58
C SER A 150 15.99 4.63 -7.44
N ASP A 151 16.07 5.33 -8.57
CA ASP A 151 16.32 6.77 -8.62
C ASP A 151 15.48 7.44 -9.72
N PRO A 152 14.21 7.78 -9.42
CA PRO A 152 13.32 8.39 -10.41
C PRO A 152 13.77 9.79 -10.84
N TYR A 153 14.63 10.47 -10.07
CA TYR A 153 15.15 11.80 -10.41
C TYR A 153 16.28 11.76 -11.45
N SER A 154 16.86 10.58 -11.71
CA SER A 154 17.89 10.39 -12.73
C SER A 154 17.39 10.64 -14.16
N HIS A 155 16.07 10.57 -14.39
CA HIS A 155 15.49 10.79 -15.70
C HIS A 155 15.65 12.26 -16.15
N PRO A 156 16.05 12.55 -17.40
CA PRO A 156 16.30 13.93 -17.86
C PRO A 156 15.12 14.89 -17.68
N GLU A 157 13.89 14.37 -17.83
CA GLU A 157 12.67 15.15 -17.69
C GLU A 157 12.05 15.10 -16.28
N ALA A 158 12.70 14.48 -15.28
CA ALA A 158 12.12 14.26 -13.96
C ALA A 158 11.61 15.56 -13.31
N ILE A 159 12.40 16.64 -13.37
CA ILE A 159 12.01 17.95 -12.83
C ILE A 159 10.81 18.54 -13.57
N SER A 160 10.73 18.33 -14.89
CA SER A 160 9.59 18.83 -15.67
C SER A 160 8.32 18.06 -15.33
N TRP A 161 8.41 16.74 -15.23
CA TRP A 161 7.26 15.88 -14.93
C TRP A 161 6.77 16.05 -13.49
N ASP A 162 7.66 16.25 -12.52
CA ASP A 162 7.31 16.49 -11.11
C ASP A 162 6.65 17.86 -10.89
N ARG A 163 6.97 18.85 -11.73
CA ARG A 163 6.32 20.17 -11.69
C ARG A 163 4.87 20.12 -12.14
N ASP A 164 4.55 19.23 -13.08
CA ASP A 164 3.25 19.18 -13.71
C ASP A 164 2.30 18.27 -12.92
N ASN A 165 1.06 18.73 -12.74
CA ASN A 165 0.02 17.90 -12.14
C ASN A 165 -0.47 16.86 -13.16
N ILE A 166 -0.79 15.66 -12.66
CA ILE A 166 -1.60 14.70 -13.41
C ILE A 166 -2.96 15.37 -13.64
N ARG A 167 -3.30 15.61 -14.91
CA ARG A 167 -4.58 16.16 -15.36
C ARG A 167 -5.43 15.11 -16.03
#